data_AF-A0A536ULW1-F1
#
_entry.id   AF-A0A536ULW1-F1
#
_cell.length_a   1.000
_cell.length_b   1.000
_cell.length_c   1.000
_cell.angle_alpha   90.00
_cell.angle_beta   90.00
_cell.angle_gamma   90.00
#
_symmetry.space_group_name_H-M   'P 1'
#
loop_
_entity.id
_entity.type
_entity.pdbx_description
1 polymer ?
#
loop_
_entity_poly.entity_id
_entity_poly.type
_entity_poly.pdbx_seq_one_letter_code
_entity_poly.pdbx_strand_id
1 'polypeptide(L)' 'MLGLLYSVKASVGVAPLPMPIGDAEPELVRVLGPIPELARIWRVLAVPELRRTPRVAAFFDFMVEEVEALRPILTG' A
#
# COMPACT_ATOMS: atom_id res chain seq x y z
N MET A 1 -2.46 -5.61 10.73
CA MET A 1 -2.07 -4.20 10.52
C MET A 1 -3.05 -3.22 11.15
N LEU A 2 -4.36 -3.40 10.96
CA LEU A 2 -5.39 -2.56 11.63
C LEU A 2 -5.20 -2.48 13.16
N GLY A 3 -4.86 -3.58 13.84
CA GLY A 3 -4.57 -3.55 15.27
C GLY A 3 -3.40 -2.63 15.64
N LEU A 4 -2.37 -2.53 14.79
CA LEU A 4 -1.23 -1.63 15.02
C LEU A 4 -1.65 -0.16 14.88
N LEU A 5 -2.42 0.15 13.82
CA LEU A 5 -3.01 1.47 13.62
C LEU A 5 -3.85 1.89 14.82
N TYR A 6 -4.76 1.03 15.28
CA TYR A 6 -5.61 1.34 16.43
C TYR A 6 -4.83 1.53 17.72
N SER A 7 -3.75 0.78 17.95
CA SER A 7 -2.86 1.01 19.10
C SER A 7 -2.20 2.38 19.07
N VAL A 8 -1.73 2.83 17.89
CA VAL A 8 -1.13 4.18 17.76
C VAL A 8 -2.20 5.26 17.99
N LYS A 9 -3.38 5.13 17.40
CA LYS A 9 -4.51 6.06 17.61
C LYS A 9 -4.97 6.10 19.06
N ALA A 10 -4.87 4.99 19.78
CA ALA A 10 -5.13 4.92 21.22
C ALA A 10 -3.97 5.44 22.08
N SER A 11 -2.97 6.10 21.48
CA SER A 11 -1.81 6.67 22.16
C SER A 11 -0.98 5.66 22.96
N VAL A 12 -0.98 4.38 22.55
CA VAL A 12 -0.16 3.33 23.17
C VAL A 12 1.33 3.56 22.90
N GLY A 13 1.67 4.19 21.77
CA GLY A 13 3.05 4.52 21.40
C GLY A 13 3.22 4.87 19.93
N VAL A 14 4.47 4.78 19.45
CA VAL A 14 4.86 5.01 18.05
C VAL A 14 5.04 3.66 17.35
N ALA A 15 4.59 3.55 16.10
CA ALA A 15 4.77 2.34 15.31
C ALA A 15 5.02 2.63 13.83
N PRO A 16 5.72 1.74 13.09
CA PRO A 16 5.81 1.82 11.65
C PRO A 16 4.45 1.47 11.01
N LEU A 17 3.92 2.37 10.18
CA LEU A 17 2.71 2.17 9.39
C LEU A 17 3.07 2.25 7.90
N PRO A 18 2.41 1.48 7.01
CA PRO A 18 2.53 1.76 5.57
C PRO A 18 2.08 3.18 5.29
N MET A 19 2.81 3.89 4.42
CA MET A 19 2.52 5.30 4.12
C MET A 19 1.06 5.55 3.71
N PRO A 20 0.43 4.76 2.80
CA PRO A 20 -0.98 4.99 2.45
C PRO A 20 -1.95 4.89 3.63
N ILE A 21 -1.63 4.07 4.63
CA ILE A 21 -2.46 3.91 5.82
C ILE A 21 -2.18 5.03 6.83
N GLY A 22 -0.91 5.35 7.08
CA GLY A 22 -0.56 6.43 8.00
C GLY A 22 -1.03 7.80 7.50
N ASP A 23 -0.87 8.07 6.20
CA ASP A 23 -1.20 9.35 5.56
C ASP A 23 -2.72 9.58 5.43
N ALA A 24 -3.52 8.52 5.51
CA ALA A 24 -4.98 8.60 5.53
C ALA A 24 -5.56 9.01 6.89
N GLU A 25 -4.73 9.08 7.95
CA GLU A 25 -5.16 9.26 9.34
C GLU A 25 -4.74 10.65 9.83
N PRO A 26 -5.59 11.69 9.72
CA PRO A 26 -5.23 13.08 9.98
C PRO A 26 -4.83 13.38 11.42
N GLU A 27 -5.21 12.53 12.38
CA GLU A 27 -4.83 12.62 13.79
C GLU A 27 -3.42 12.07 14.08
N LEU A 28 -2.82 11.35 13.13
CA LEU A 28 -1.49 10.79 13.29
C LEU A 28 -0.43 11.76 12.77
N VAL A 29 0.68 11.84 13.50
CA VAL A 29 1.86 12.59 13.06
C VAL A 29 2.96 11.62 12.62
N ARG A 30 3.55 11.89 11.46
CA ARG A 30 4.74 11.16 10.98
C ARG A 30 5.94 11.58 11.83
N VAL A 31 6.44 10.65 12.65
CA VAL A 31 7.60 10.89 13.54
C VAL A 31 8.93 10.66 12.80
N LEU A 32 8.98 9.69 11.89
CA LEU A 32 10.18 9.28 11.15
C LEU A 32 9.84 8.97 9.69
N GLY A 33 10.86 9.02 8.82
CA GLY A 33 10.82 8.43 7.48
C GLY A 33 10.40 9.36 6.34
N PRO A 34 10.35 8.84 5.08
CA PRO A 34 10.30 7.42 4.72
C PRO A 34 11.56 6.62 5.08
N ILE A 35 11.39 5.35 5.50
CA ILE A 35 12.48 4.43 5.87
C ILE A 35 12.62 3.38 4.76
N PRO A 36 13.65 3.45 3.88
CA PRO A 36 13.80 2.56 2.73
C PRO A 36 13.80 1.08 3.08
N GLU A 37 14.35 0.70 4.24
CA GLU A 37 14.42 -0.68 4.73
C GLU A 37 13.05 -1.25 5.10
N LEU A 38 12.04 -0.39 5.32
CA LEU A 38 10.65 -0.79 5.55
C LEU A 38 9.81 -0.81 4.27
N ALA A 39 10.36 -0.37 3.14
CA ALA A 39 9.67 -0.44 1.86
C ALA A 39 9.38 -1.90 1.50
N ARG A 40 8.11 -2.17 1.14
CA ARG A 40 7.71 -3.48 0.64
C ARG A 40 7.14 -3.36 -0.76
N ILE A 41 7.52 -4.32 -1.60
CA ILE A 41 7.00 -4.42 -2.95
C ILE A 41 5.55 -4.89 -2.94
N TRP A 42 4.73 -4.28 -3.77
CA TRP A 42 3.40 -4.77 -4.10
C TRP A 42 3.46 -5.67 -5.34
N ARG A 43 2.60 -6.67 -5.38
CA ARG A 43 2.48 -7.58 -6.51
C ARG A 43 1.01 -7.79 -6.85
N VAL A 44 0.68 -7.60 -8.11
CA VAL A 44 -0.59 -8.03 -8.68
C VAL A 44 -0.40 -9.46 -9.19
N LEU A 45 -1.19 -10.39 -8.68
CA LEU A 45 -1.05 -11.82 -8.98
C LEU A 45 -2.37 -12.35 -9.55
N ALA A 46 -2.25 -13.27 -10.50
CA ALA A 46 -3.35 -14.06 -11.03
C ALA A 46 -2.87 -15.50 -11.19
N VAL A 47 -3.76 -16.46 -10.97
CA VAL A 47 -3.46 -17.87 -11.26
C VAL A 47 -3.18 -18.03 -12.77
N PRO A 48 -2.27 -18.92 -13.18
CA PRO A 48 -1.81 -19.02 -14.57
C PRO A 48 -2.94 -19.14 -15.59
N GLU A 49 -3.98 -19.88 -15.27
CA GLU A 49 -5.12 -20.20 -16.12
C GLU A 49 -5.96 -18.94 -16.42
N LEU A 50 -6.04 -18.02 -15.45
CA LEU A 50 -6.83 -16.79 -15.59
C LEU A 50 -6.03 -15.63 -16.19
N ARG A 51 -4.69 -15.65 -16.07
CA ARG A 51 -3.81 -14.54 -16.49
C ARG A 51 -4.00 -14.15 -17.96
N ARG A 52 -4.37 -15.10 -18.81
CA ARG A 52 -4.58 -14.88 -20.26
C ARG A 52 -6.03 -14.61 -20.65
N THR A 53 -6.98 -14.65 -19.71
CA THR A 53 -8.38 -14.32 -20.03
C THR A 53 -8.50 -12.83 -20.37
N PRO A 54 -9.29 -12.42 -21.38
CA PRO A 54 -9.28 -11.04 -21.87
C PRO A 54 -9.47 -9.97 -20.79
N ARG A 55 -10.42 -10.18 -19.87
CA ARG A 55 -10.70 -9.26 -18.77
C ARG A 55 -9.55 -9.12 -17.75
N VAL A 56 -8.81 -10.20 -17.49
CA VAL A 56 -7.68 -10.19 -16.56
C VAL A 56 -6.47 -9.55 -17.23
N ALA A 57 -6.18 -9.92 -18.49
CA ALA A 57 -5.11 -9.31 -19.26
C ALA A 57 -5.29 -7.78 -19.34
N ALA A 58 -6.49 -7.31 -19.71
CA ALA A 58 -6.81 -5.89 -19.78
C ALA A 58 -6.60 -5.16 -18.43
N PHE A 59 -6.93 -5.80 -17.29
CA PHE A 59 -6.65 -5.24 -15.98
C PHE A 59 -5.14 -5.12 -15.70
N PHE A 60 -4.35 -6.14 -16.05
CA PHE A 60 -2.90 -6.08 -15.90
C PHE A 60 -2.27 -5.00 -16.79
N ASP A 61 -2.74 -4.86 -18.04
CA ASP A 61 -2.27 -3.83 -18.96
C ASP A 61 -2.56 -2.44 -18.39
N PHE A 62 -3.80 -2.20 -17.92
CA PHE A 62 -4.18 -0.96 -17.24
C PHE A 62 -3.31 -0.69 -16.00
N MET A 63 -3.09 -1.70 -15.14
CA MET A 63 -2.27 -1.53 -13.94
C MET A 63 -0.82 -1.18 -14.26
N VAL A 64 -0.28 -1.65 -15.39
CA VAL A 64 1.06 -1.29 -15.86
C VAL A 64 1.10 0.14 -16.36
N GLU A 65 0.09 0.57 -17.14
CA GLU A 65 -0.03 1.92 -17.66
C GLU A 65 -0.19 2.96 -16.53
N GLU A 66 -0.99 2.64 -15.52
CA GLU A 66 -1.36 3.57 -14.44
C GLU A 66 -0.51 3.45 -13.17
N VAL A 67 0.55 2.63 -13.17
CA VAL A 67 1.31 2.32 -11.95
C VAL A 67 1.86 3.57 -11.25
N GLU A 68 2.30 4.57 -12.02
CA GLU A 68 2.82 5.82 -11.46
C GLU A 68 1.72 6.69 -10.84
N ALA A 69 0.54 6.75 -11.47
CA ALA A 69 -0.60 7.47 -10.93
C ALA A 69 -1.16 6.79 -9.66
N LEU A 70 -1.07 5.47 -9.59
CA LEU A 70 -1.55 4.67 -8.46
C LEU A 70 -0.52 4.57 -7.32
N ARG A 71 0.74 4.95 -7.55
CA ARG A 71 1.84 4.86 -6.58
C ARG A 71 1.51 5.45 -5.20
N PRO A 72 0.89 6.64 -5.06
CA PRO A 72 0.56 7.20 -3.74
C PRO A 72 -0.40 6.32 -2.92
N ILE A 73 -1.27 5.56 -3.59
CA ILE A 73 -2.27 4.70 -2.95
C ILE A 73 -1.68 3.31 -2.67
N LEU A 74 -0.78 2.85 -3.53
CA LEU A 74 -0.16 1.52 -3.44
C LEU A 74 1.04 1.50 -2.49
N THR A 75 1.99 2.42 -2.66
CA THR A 75 3.28 2.42 -1.94
C THR A 75 3.49 3.66 -1.08
N GLY A 76 2.68 4.70 -1.28
CA GLY A 76 2.99 6.06 -0.86
C GLY A 76 3.96 6.73 -1.82
#